data_AF-A0A0H5D6F9-F1
#
_entry.id   AF-A0A0H5D6F9-F1
#
_cell.length_a   1.000
_cell.length_b   1.000
_cell.length_c   1.000
_cell.angle_alpha   90.00
_cell.angle_beta   90.00
_cell.angle_gamma   90.00
#
_symmetry.space_group_name_H-M   'P 1'
#
loop_
_entity.id
_entity.type
_entity.pdbx_description
1 polymer ?
#
loop_
_entity_poly.entity_id
_entity_poly.type
_entity_poly.pdbx_seq_one_letter_code
_entity_poly.pdbx_strand_id
1 'polypeptide(L)'
;MTTTDPRRTRKSPASAPELPVDLDIASIMPPIPAGTDGMSAAVAEVAAPRPPSLDAAAPQAAGWVTNRMITHLWSYDSSTGVWVWVDGIGWKRLSPASESGHSHMAVLATMATHDNLPVDYHEDAAGRIDQLLV
;
A
#
# COMPACT_ATOMS: atom_id res chain seq x y z
N MET A 1 -56.23 -28.77 24.76
CA MET A 1 -56.35 -27.45 24.10
C MET A 1 -55.13 -26.67 24.56
N THR A 2 -54.21 -26.19 23.73
CA THR A 2 -54.31 -25.66 22.36
C THR A 2 -52.95 -25.77 21.67
N THR A 3 -53.00 -25.80 20.34
CA THR A 3 -51.97 -26.16 19.37
C THR A 3 -51.67 -24.95 18.46
N THR A 4 -50.47 -24.93 17.86
CA THR A 4 -50.11 -24.28 16.56
C THR A 4 -49.39 -22.92 16.56
N ASP A 5 -48.22 -22.97 15.92
CA ASP A 5 -47.26 -21.96 15.42
C ASP A 5 -47.64 -21.48 13.98
N PRO A 6 -46.75 -20.93 13.12
CA PRO A 6 -46.22 -19.57 12.97
C PRO A 6 -46.87 -18.79 11.80
N ARG A 7 -46.83 -17.44 11.81
CA ARG A 7 -46.88 -16.68 10.54
C ARG A 7 -46.16 -15.32 10.56
N ARG A 8 -45.00 -15.36 9.92
CA ARG A 8 -44.22 -14.32 9.22
C ARG A 8 -45.09 -13.26 8.51
N THR A 9 -44.96 -11.99 8.90
CA THR A 9 -45.49 -10.85 8.14
C THR A 9 -44.34 -10.04 7.56
N ARG A 10 -44.35 -9.90 6.22
CA ARG A 10 -43.34 -9.20 5.41
C ARG A 10 -43.43 -7.69 5.60
N LYS A 11 -42.26 -7.06 5.59
CA LYS A 11 -42.02 -5.62 5.54
C LYS A 11 -42.09 -5.16 4.07
N SER A 12 -42.99 -4.22 3.76
CA SER A 12 -42.89 -3.34 2.58
C SER A 12 -42.43 -1.96 3.05
N PRO A 13 -41.59 -1.27 2.27
CA PRO A 13 -42.08 -0.01 1.72
C PRO A 13 -41.64 0.31 0.28
N ALA A 14 -42.60 0.90 -0.43
CA ALA A 14 -42.52 2.03 -1.36
C ALA A 14 -41.59 1.99 -2.59
N SER A 15 -42.25 2.01 -3.75
CA SER A 15 -41.75 2.32 -5.09
C SER A 15 -40.97 3.64 -5.15
N ALA A 16 -39.85 3.62 -5.87
CA ALA A 16 -39.20 4.81 -6.42
C ALA A 16 -39.38 4.80 -7.96
N PRO A 17 -39.66 5.95 -8.60
CA PRO A 17 -39.75 6.06 -10.06
C PRO A 17 -38.36 6.09 -10.72
N GLU A 18 -38.20 5.31 -11.78
CA GLU A 18 -37.04 5.34 -12.70
C GLU A 18 -36.99 6.66 -13.48
N LEU A 19 -35.79 7.26 -13.54
CA LEU A 19 -35.47 8.36 -14.46
C LEU A 19 -34.62 7.81 -15.61
N PRO A 20 -35.05 7.96 -16.88
CA PRO A 20 -34.17 7.76 -18.02
C PRO A 20 -33.34 9.02 -18.25
N VAL A 21 -32.02 8.92 -18.10
CA VAL A 21 -31.07 9.92 -18.60
C VAL A 21 -30.18 9.26 -19.64
N ASP A 22 -30.68 9.31 -20.87
CA ASP A 22 -29.91 9.17 -22.09
C ASP A 22 -29.13 10.49 -22.28
N LEU A 23 -27.82 10.45 -22.06
CA LEU A 23 -26.91 11.55 -22.37
C LEU A 23 -25.81 11.00 -23.26
N ASP A 24 -26.10 11.08 -24.56
CA ASP A 24 -25.16 11.08 -25.67
C ASP A 24 -24.04 12.11 -25.39
N ILE A 25 -22.84 11.61 -25.10
CA ILE A 25 -21.60 12.40 -25.09
C ILE A 25 -20.66 11.78 -26.12
N ALA A 26 -21.13 11.61 -27.36
CA ALA A 26 -20.32 11.24 -28.50
C ALA A 26 -20.12 12.42 -29.45
N SER A 27 -19.74 13.59 -28.92
CA SER A 27 -19.16 14.70 -29.70
C SER A 27 -18.68 15.81 -28.79
N ILE A 28 -17.37 15.93 -28.63
CA ILE A 28 -16.56 17.17 -28.68
C ILE A 28 -15.11 16.67 -28.63
N MET A 29 -14.53 16.44 -29.80
CA MET A 29 -13.09 16.17 -29.94
C MET A 29 -12.41 17.51 -30.22
N PRO A 30 -11.56 18.06 -29.34
CA PRO A 30 -10.74 19.21 -29.68
C PRO A 30 -9.62 18.80 -30.67
N PRO A 31 -9.20 19.67 -31.60
CA PRO A 31 -8.11 19.37 -32.51
C PRO A 31 -6.79 19.24 -31.74
N ILE A 32 -6.09 18.13 -31.94
CA ILE A 32 -4.76 17.86 -31.39
C ILE A 32 -3.76 18.82 -32.09
N PRO A 33 -3.01 19.66 -31.37
CA PRO A 33 -1.91 20.40 -31.98
C PRO A 33 -0.78 19.44 -32.34
N ALA A 34 -0.52 19.33 -33.64
CA ALA A 34 0.69 18.71 -34.15
C ALA A 34 1.89 19.61 -33.84
N GLY A 35 2.94 19.03 -33.24
CA GLY A 35 4.25 19.65 -33.12
C GLY A 35 4.68 19.90 -31.68
N THR A 36 5.60 19.07 -31.20
CA THR A 36 7.00 19.45 -30.98
C THR A 36 7.69 18.25 -30.35
N ASP A 37 8.60 17.62 -31.10
CA ASP A 37 9.69 16.80 -30.60
C ASP A 37 10.45 17.58 -29.52
N GLY A 38 10.02 17.40 -28.27
CA GLY A 38 10.70 17.91 -27.09
C GLY A 38 11.20 16.72 -26.31
N MET A 39 12.52 16.53 -26.30
CA MET A 39 13.26 15.51 -25.57
C MET A 39 12.52 15.07 -24.28
N SER A 40 12.00 13.84 -24.28
CA SER A 40 11.93 13.10 -23.03
C SER A 40 13.37 12.98 -22.55
N ALA A 41 13.77 13.90 -21.66
CA ALA A 41 14.82 13.61 -20.72
C ALA A 41 14.43 12.26 -20.12
N ALA A 42 15.20 11.23 -20.46
CA ALA A 42 15.17 9.98 -19.75
C ALA A 42 15.38 10.38 -18.30
N VAL A 43 14.30 10.46 -17.53
CA VAL A 43 14.37 10.35 -16.10
C VAL A 43 15.05 9.00 -15.94
N ALA A 44 16.33 9.03 -15.58
CA ALA A 44 16.99 7.85 -15.10
C ALA A 44 16.14 7.41 -13.91
N GLU A 45 15.17 6.54 -14.19
CA GLU A 45 14.49 5.75 -13.21
C GLU A 45 15.63 5.02 -12.53
N VAL A 46 16.08 5.59 -11.41
CA VAL A 46 17.07 4.97 -10.54
C VAL A 46 16.38 3.69 -10.15
N ALA A 47 16.71 2.62 -10.88
CA ALA A 47 16.12 1.31 -10.71
C ALA A 47 16.39 0.95 -9.26
N ALA A 48 15.35 1.08 -8.41
CA ALA A 48 15.48 0.72 -7.02
C ALA A 48 16.02 -0.72 -7.00
N PRO A 49 17.06 -1.00 -6.20
CA PRO A 49 17.70 -2.30 -6.19
C PRO A 49 16.62 -3.37 -6.03
N ARG A 50 16.57 -4.36 -6.90
CA ARG A 50 15.54 -5.41 -6.85
C ARG A 50 15.54 -6.03 -5.44
N PRO A 51 14.40 -6.15 -4.76
CA PRO A 51 14.37 -6.74 -3.44
C PRO A 51 14.89 -8.18 -3.48
N PRO A 52 15.57 -8.64 -2.42
CA PRO A 52 16.02 -10.02 -2.33
C PRO A 52 14.82 -10.96 -2.47
N SER A 53 15.07 -12.14 -3.04
CA SER A 53 14.11 -13.24 -3.00
C SER A 53 13.67 -13.48 -1.56
N LEU A 54 12.46 -13.99 -1.39
CA LEU A 54 11.68 -14.07 -0.14
C LEU A 54 12.35 -14.79 1.04
N ASP A 55 13.55 -15.34 0.81
CA ASP A 55 14.37 -16.03 1.77
C ASP A 55 15.73 -15.32 1.91
N ALA A 56 16.10 -15.10 3.18
CA ALA A 56 17.38 -14.61 3.67
C ALA A 56 17.58 -13.09 3.68
N ALA A 57 16.87 -12.41 4.59
CA ALA A 57 17.60 -11.48 5.45
C ALA A 57 18.52 -12.34 6.34
N ALA A 58 19.84 -12.10 6.30
CA ALA A 58 20.73 -12.72 7.27
C ALA A 58 20.24 -12.38 8.69
N PRO A 59 20.33 -13.28 9.68
CA PRO A 59 19.95 -12.96 11.04
C PRO A 59 20.79 -11.77 11.52
N GLN A 60 20.14 -10.63 11.71
CA GLN A 60 20.75 -9.43 12.26
C GLN A 60 20.40 -9.34 13.75
N ALA A 61 21.21 -8.61 14.50
CA ALA A 61 20.97 -8.41 15.92
C ALA A 61 19.62 -7.70 16.09
N ALA A 62 18.68 -8.34 16.80
CA ALA A 62 17.42 -7.73 17.19
C ALA A 62 17.68 -6.51 18.07
N GLY A 63 16.90 -5.45 17.88
CA GLY A 63 17.00 -4.24 18.67
C GLY A 63 16.56 -2.98 17.95
N TRP A 64 16.74 -1.86 18.63
CA TRP A 64 16.42 -0.53 18.11
C TRP A 64 17.51 -0.02 17.19
N VAL A 65 17.11 0.43 16.00
CA VAL A 65 17.94 1.16 15.06
C VAL A 65 17.34 2.56 14.92
N THR A 66 18.15 3.58 15.12
CA THR A 66 17.69 4.97 15.18
C THR A 66 18.26 5.83 14.06
N ASN A 67 17.55 6.91 13.73
CA ASN A 67 17.94 7.95 12.80
C ASN A 67 18.33 7.39 11.42
N ARG A 68 17.43 6.57 10.84
CA ARG A 68 17.61 5.97 9.52
C ARG A 68 16.63 6.52 8.51
N MET A 69 17.07 6.57 7.25
CA MET A 69 16.23 7.01 6.15
C MET A 69 15.66 5.79 5.43
N ILE A 70 14.35 5.82 5.15
CA ILE A 70 13.72 4.88 4.22
C ILE A 70 13.58 5.58 2.88
N THR A 71 14.20 5.03 1.84
CA THR A 71 14.22 5.68 0.52
C THR A 71 13.36 4.98 -0.53
N HIS A 72 13.06 3.70 -0.32
CA HIS A 72 12.23 2.92 -1.24
C HIS A 72 11.29 1.99 -0.50
N LEU A 73 10.13 1.79 -1.10
CA LEU A 73 9.11 0.83 -0.70
C LEU A 73 8.88 -0.16 -1.82
N TRP A 74 8.64 -1.41 -1.44
CA TRP A 74 8.27 -2.45 -2.38
C TRP A 74 7.19 -3.36 -1.77
N SER A 75 6.19 -3.70 -2.57
CA SER A 75 5.11 -4.60 -2.19
C SER A 75 4.84 -5.59 -3.32
N TYR A 76 4.30 -6.76 -2.97
CA TYR A 76 4.01 -7.83 -3.92
C TYR A 76 2.68 -8.50 -3.60
N ASP A 77 1.97 -8.87 -4.66
CA ASP A 77 0.52 -9.10 -4.67
C ASP A 77 0.05 -10.36 -3.89
N SER A 78 0.94 -11.33 -3.64
CA SER A 78 0.46 -12.70 -3.34
C SER A 78 0.64 -13.23 -1.91
N SER A 79 1.34 -12.55 -0.99
CA SER A 79 1.50 -12.94 0.45
C SER A 79 2.77 -12.38 1.11
N THR A 80 3.62 -11.73 0.33
CA THR A 80 5.05 -11.63 0.63
C THR A 80 5.45 -10.39 1.42
N GLY A 81 4.47 -9.63 1.90
CA GLY A 81 4.64 -8.49 2.80
C GLY A 81 5.31 -7.29 2.13
N VAL A 82 5.27 -6.16 2.82
CA VAL A 82 5.92 -4.92 2.40
C VAL A 82 7.41 -4.95 2.79
N TRP A 83 8.25 -4.46 1.88
CA TRP A 83 9.69 -4.29 2.08
C TRP A 83 10.05 -2.81 2.00
N VAL A 84 11.02 -2.42 2.82
CA VAL A 84 11.56 -1.06 2.88
C VAL A 84 13.06 -1.11 2.64
N TRP A 85 13.57 -0.17 1.86
CA TRP A 85 15.01 0.03 1.70
C TRP A 85 15.47 1.04 2.74
N VAL A 86 16.28 0.58 3.68
CA VAL A 86 16.89 1.41 4.73
C VAL A 86 18.28 1.82 4.28
N ASP A 87 18.54 3.12 4.26
CA ASP A 87 19.84 3.64 3.81
C ASP A 87 21.00 3.11 4.66
N GLY A 88 22.04 2.63 3.97
CA GLY A 88 23.21 1.98 4.57
C GLY A 88 23.00 0.57 5.13
N ILE A 89 21.78 0.01 5.08
CA ILE A 89 21.45 -1.34 5.59
C ILE A 89 20.92 -2.24 4.47
N GLY A 90 20.08 -1.69 3.59
CA GLY A 90 19.47 -2.41 2.47
C GLY A 90 18.02 -2.81 2.73
N TRP A 91 17.56 -3.85 2.05
CA TRP A 91 16.17 -4.30 2.11
C TRP A 91 15.82 -4.96 3.44
N LYS A 92 14.76 -4.46 4.07
CA LYS A 92 14.16 -4.98 5.29
C LYS A 92 12.69 -5.26 5.07
N ARG A 93 12.21 -6.40 5.57
CA ARG A 93 10.80 -6.77 5.48
C ARG A 93 10.05 -6.24 6.71
N LEU A 94 8.87 -5.65 6.49
CA LEU A 94 7.95 -5.34 7.58
C LEU A 94 7.33 -6.63 8.11
N SER A 95 7.30 -6.78 9.43
CA SER A 95 6.78 -7.97 10.09
C SER A 95 5.30 -8.16 9.76
N PRO A 96 4.87 -9.37 9.35
CA PRO A 96 3.45 -9.68 9.12
C PRO A 96 2.73 -10.11 10.41
N ALA A 97 3.35 -9.98 11.59
CA ALA A 97 2.86 -10.54 12.85
C ALA A 97 1.46 -10.03 13.26
N SER A 98 1.05 -8.85 12.80
CA SER A 98 -0.30 -8.31 12.98
C SER A 98 -0.75 -7.60 11.71
N GLU A 99 -1.94 -7.92 11.20
CA GLU A 99 -2.48 -7.34 9.96
C GLU A 99 -2.73 -5.83 10.09
N SER A 100 -3.26 -5.39 11.24
CA SER A 100 -3.48 -3.97 11.53
C SER A 100 -2.16 -3.23 11.77
N GLY A 101 -1.21 -3.86 12.48
CA GLY A 101 0.12 -3.30 12.70
C GLY A 101 0.92 -3.16 11.41
N HIS A 102 0.84 -4.16 10.53
CA HIS A 102 1.51 -4.16 9.23
C HIS A 102 1.03 -3.01 8.34
N SER A 103 -0.28 -2.82 8.25
CA SER A 103 -0.88 -1.73 7.46
C SER A 103 -0.48 -0.36 8.02
N HIS A 104 -0.47 -0.20 9.35
CA HIS A 104 -0.03 1.04 9.98
C HIS A 104 1.44 1.35 9.71
N MET A 105 2.33 0.36 9.86
CA MET A 105 3.75 0.51 9.54
C MET A 105 3.99 0.86 8.07
N ALA A 106 3.24 0.26 7.14
CA ALA A 106 3.35 0.58 5.72
C ALA A 106 2.98 2.04 5.43
N VAL A 107 1.94 2.58 6.09
CA VAL A 107 1.57 4.00 5.99
C VAL A 107 2.68 4.89 6.54
N LEU A 108 3.22 4.60 7.72
CA LEU A 108 4.31 5.37 8.32
C LEU A 108 5.57 5.35 7.44
N ALA A 109 5.94 4.19 6.91
CA ALA A 109 7.07 4.06 6.00
C ALA A 109 6.84 4.86 4.70
N THR A 110 5.61 4.92 4.20
CA THR A 110 5.24 5.73 3.03
C THR A 110 5.41 7.21 3.30
N MET A 111 4.92 7.69 4.45
CA MET A 111 5.11 9.08 4.87
C MET A 111 6.59 9.42 5.03
N ALA A 112 7.36 8.57 5.73
CA ALA A 112 8.79 8.77 5.93
C ALA A 112 9.57 8.82 4.60
N THR A 113 9.20 7.97 3.64
CA THR A 113 9.82 7.95 2.30
C THR A 113 9.48 9.22 1.51
N HIS A 114 8.21 9.64 1.53
CA HIS A 114 7.75 10.80 0.78
C HIS A 114 8.31 12.12 1.32
N ASP A 115 8.29 12.28 2.64
CA ASP A 115 8.71 13.51 3.31
C ASP A 115 10.20 13.51 3.68
N ASN A 116 10.92 12.43 3.35
CA ASN A 116 12.33 12.22 3.66
C ASN A 116 12.62 12.46 5.16
N LEU A 117 11.81 11.82 6.01
CA LEU A 117 11.93 11.90 7.47
C LEU A 117 12.80 10.74 7.98
N PRO A 118 13.69 11.01 8.95
CA PRO A 118 14.40 9.95 9.65
C PRO A 118 13.41 9.17 10.53
N VAL A 119 13.60 7.85 10.58
CA VAL A 119 12.78 6.95 11.39
C VAL A 119 13.64 6.18 12.38
N ASP A 120 13.02 5.85 13.51
CA ASP A 120 13.52 4.88 14.47
C ASP A 120 12.68 3.62 14.34
N TYR A 121 13.32 2.45 14.33
CA TYR A 121 12.60 1.20 14.14
C TYR A 121 13.21 0.07 14.96
N HIS A 122 12.38 -0.88 15.33
CA HIS A 122 12.79 -2.07 16.06
C HIS A 122 12.87 -3.27 15.11
N GLU A 123 13.92 -4.06 15.23
CA GLU A 123 14.11 -5.30 14.51
C GLU A 123 13.84 -6.52 15.42
N ASP A 124 13.05 -7.47 14.91
CA ASP A 124 12.83 -8.75 15.55
C ASP A 124 14.03 -9.70 15.38
N ALA A 125 13.97 -10.87 16.03
CA ALA A 125 15.01 -11.90 15.94
C ALA A 125 15.16 -12.51 14.53
N ALA A 126 14.20 -12.27 13.63
CA ALA A 126 14.25 -12.68 12.22
C ALA A 126 14.78 -11.56 11.30
N GLY A 127 15.21 -10.43 11.86
CA GLY A 127 15.72 -9.28 11.11
C GLY A 127 14.64 -8.50 10.35
N ARG A 128 13.37 -8.64 10.77
CA ARG A 128 12.21 -7.93 10.23
C ARG A 128 11.88 -6.75 11.12
N ILE A 129 11.29 -5.71 10.54
CA ILE A 129 10.86 -4.53 11.28
C ILE A 129 9.49 -4.81 11.90
N ASP A 130 9.40 -4.82 13.22
CA ASP A 130 8.15 -5.04 13.95
C ASP A 130 7.56 -3.76 14.57
N GLN A 131 8.37 -2.69 14.69
CA GLN A 131 7.92 -1.36 15.11
C GLN A 131 8.64 -0.27 14.31
N LEU A 132 7.94 0.83 14.04
CA LEU A 132 8.47 1.99 13.33
C LEU A 132 7.90 3.28 13.93
N LEU A 133 8.77 4.27 14.16
CA LEU A 133 8.49 5.59 14.70
C LEU A 133 9.04 6.65 13.75
N VAL A 134 8.27 7.71 13.54
CA VAL A 134 8.57 8.86 12.66
C VAL A 134 8.47 10.14 13.47
#